data_AF-A0A3D1RVY9-F1
#
_entry.id   AF-A0A3D1RVY9-F1
#
_cell.length_a   1.000
_cell.length_b   1.000
_cell.length_c   1.000
_cell.angle_alpha   90.00
_cell.angle_beta   90.00
_cell.angle_gamma   90.00
#
_symmetry.space_group_name_H-M   'P 1'
#
loop_
_entity.id
_entity.type
_entity.pdbx_description
1 polymer ?
#
loop_
_entity_poly.entity_id
_entity_poly.type
_entity_poly.pdbx_seq_one_letter_code
_entity_poly.pdbx_strand_id
1 'polypeptide(L)'
;MASQIATAEGLLHGMEISGKQVGEYYVPNKSFLYAAQVYTQGLYPTFVNEIRELAGAALIMLPSSAADLVLEQIAPYLDATQVSTRDGEDAYDRMKLMK
;
A
#
# COMPACT_ATOMS: atom_id res chain seq x y z
N MET A 1 -6.70 -9.86 -0.71
CA MET A 1 -5.28 -9.63 -0.32
C MET A 1 -4.85 -10.15 1.04
N ALA A 2 -5.72 -10.18 2.07
CA ALA A 2 -5.32 -10.66 3.41
C ALA A 2 -4.66 -12.06 3.40
N SER A 3 -5.15 -12.98 2.55
CA SER A 3 -4.56 -14.32 2.36
C SER A 3 -3.11 -14.29 1.85
N GLN A 4 -2.79 -13.37 0.93
CA GLN A 4 -1.44 -13.27 0.36
C GLN A 4 -0.44 -12.75 1.40
N ILE A 5 -0.86 -11.81 2.24
CA ILE A 5 -0.06 -11.30 3.35
C ILE A 5 0.18 -12.42 4.37
N ALA A 6 -0.87 -13.13 4.78
CA ALA A 6 -0.76 -14.27 5.68
C ALA A 6 0.15 -15.39 5.12
N THR A 7 0.17 -15.58 3.80
CA THR A 7 1.09 -16.51 3.14
C THR A 7 2.53 -16.04 3.27
N ALA A 8 2.81 -14.76 3.03
CA ALA A 8 4.16 -14.20 3.21
C ALA A 8 4.64 -14.29 4.66
N GLU A 9 3.77 -13.99 5.64
CA GLU A 9 4.04 -14.16 7.07
C GLU A 9 4.29 -15.63 7.43
N GLY A 10 3.50 -16.55 6.88
CA GLY A 10 3.70 -17.98 7.06
C GLY A 10 5.05 -18.47 6.53
N LEU A 11 5.52 -17.94 5.39
CA LEU A 11 6.85 -18.25 4.85
C LEU A 11 7.97 -17.71 5.75
N LEU A 12 7.77 -16.55 6.38
CA LEU A 12 8.69 -15.98 7.36
C LEU A 12 8.77 -16.85 8.62
N HIS A 13 7.64 -17.16 9.24
CA HIS A 13 7.65 -18.03 10.42
C HIS A 13 8.20 -19.42 10.09
N GLY A 14 7.89 -19.96 8.91
CA GLY A 14 8.43 -21.22 8.42
C GLY A 14 9.96 -21.19 8.28
N MET A 15 10.53 -20.08 7.77
CA MET A 15 11.99 -19.97 7.61
C MET A 15 12.74 -19.84 8.93
N GLU A 16 12.11 -19.21 9.93
CA GLU A 16 12.65 -19.07 11.28
C GLU A 16 12.62 -20.39 12.04
N ILE A 17 11.48 -21.10 12.04
CA ILE A 17 11.31 -22.36 12.79
C ILE A 17 12.17 -23.48 12.18
N SER A 18 12.27 -23.54 10.85
CA SER A 18 13.02 -24.58 10.14
C SER A 18 14.47 -24.21 9.83
N GLY A 19 14.99 -23.16 10.48
CA GLY A 19 16.39 -22.76 10.37
C GLY A 19 17.34 -23.76 11.03
N LYS A 20 18.65 -23.48 10.92
CA LYS A 20 19.69 -24.33 11.50
C LYS A 20 20.82 -23.51 12.10
N GLN A 21 21.42 -24.05 13.15
CA GLN A 21 22.64 -23.51 13.72
C GLN A 21 23.83 -23.79 12.79
N VAL A 22 24.61 -22.77 12.48
CA VAL A 22 25.86 -22.81 11.70
C VAL A 22 26.94 -22.11 12.51
N GLY A 23 27.70 -22.89 13.28
CA GLY A 23 28.66 -22.35 14.25
C GLY A 23 27.95 -21.52 15.32
N GLU A 24 28.34 -20.27 15.47
CA GLU A 24 27.77 -19.34 16.45
C GLU A 24 26.46 -18.68 15.96
N TYR A 25 26.10 -18.82 14.68
CA TYR A 25 24.96 -18.14 14.08
C TYR A 25 23.79 -19.08 13.79
N TYR A 26 22.57 -18.58 13.95
CA TYR A 26 21.35 -19.26 13.49
C TYR A 26 21.00 -18.76 12.09
N VAL A 27 20.89 -19.67 11.12
CA VAL A 27 20.65 -19.34 9.71
C VAL A 27 19.26 -19.82 9.31
N PRO A 28 18.41 -18.94 8.72
CA PRO A 28 17.07 -19.32 8.28
C PRO A 28 17.11 -20.34 7.13
N ASN A 29 16.00 -21.05 6.96
CA ASN A 29 15.89 -22.04 5.90
C ASN A 29 15.94 -21.39 4.51
N LYS A 30 16.95 -21.78 3.71
CA LYS A 30 17.19 -21.21 2.38
C LYS A 30 16.02 -21.42 1.41
N SER A 31 15.32 -22.56 1.48
CA SER A 31 14.21 -22.85 0.59
C SER A 31 13.03 -21.91 0.84
N PHE A 32 12.70 -21.68 2.11
CA PHE A 32 11.66 -20.71 2.47
C PHE A 32 12.08 -19.27 2.16
N LEU A 33 13.36 -18.93 2.36
CA LEU A 33 13.90 -17.62 1.97
C LEU A 33 13.71 -17.34 0.48
N TYR A 34 14.12 -18.27 -0.40
CA TYR A 34 13.96 -18.09 -1.84
C TYR A 34 12.49 -18.12 -2.27
N ALA A 35 11.67 -18.97 -1.66
CA ALA A 35 10.23 -18.99 -1.91
C ALA A 35 9.58 -17.63 -1.56
N ALA A 36 9.90 -17.05 -0.41
CA ALA A 36 9.40 -15.74 -0.01
C ALA A 36 9.84 -14.63 -0.98
N GLN A 37 11.09 -14.67 -1.46
CA GLN A 37 11.59 -13.70 -2.44
C GLN A 37 10.83 -13.78 -3.76
N VAL A 38 10.63 -14.98 -4.31
CA VAL A 38 9.90 -15.15 -5.59
C VAL A 38 8.42 -14.81 -5.42
N TYR A 39 7.81 -15.22 -4.30
CA TYR A 39 6.41 -14.95 -4.02
C TYR A 39 6.11 -13.43 -3.94
N THR A 40 6.95 -12.69 -3.22
CA THR A 40 6.77 -11.24 -3.04
C THR A 40 7.00 -10.44 -4.32
N GLN A 41 7.83 -10.94 -5.25
CA GLN A 41 8.00 -10.33 -6.58
C GLN A 41 6.70 -10.31 -7.39
N GLY A 42 5.89 -11.37 -7.34
CA GLY A 42 4.59 -11.42 -8.01
C GLY A 42 3.50 -10.63 -7.26
N LEU A 43 3.62 -10.56 -5.93
CA LEU A 43 2.65 -9.89 -5.08
C LEU A 43 2.63 -8.37 -5.31
N TYR A 44 3.80 -7.74 -5.42
CA TYR A 44 3.89 -6.27 -5.49
C TYR A 44 3.18 -5.67 -6.72
N PRO A 45 3.41 -6.15 -7.97
CA PRO A 45 2.68 -5.65 -9.14
C PRO A 45 1.17 -5.87 -9.03
N THR A 46 0.76 -7.03 -8.49
CA THR A 46 -0.65 -7.35 -8.27
C THR A 46 -1.30 -6.36 -7.31
N PHE A 47 -0.64 -6.07 -6.19
CA PHE A 47 -1.13 -5.11 -5.20
C PHE A 47 -1.30 -3.71 -5.79
N VAL A 48 -0.27 -3.21 -6.49
CA VAL A 48 -0.30 -1.87 -7.07
C VAL A 48 -1.42 -1.75 -8.11
N ASN A 49 -1.63 -2.79 -8.91
CA ASN A 49 -2.70 -2.80 -9.90
C ASN A 49 -4.09 -2.85 -9.25
N GLU A 50 -4.29 -3.69 -8.23
CA GLU A 50 -5.55 -3.74 -7.49
C GLU A 50 -5.89 -2.38 -6.86
N ILE A 51 -4.91 -1.69 -6.25
CA ILE A 51 -5.11 -0.33 -5.71
C ILE A 51 -5.53 0.64 -6.83
N ARG A 52 -4.84 0.60 -7.97
CA ARG A 52 -5.14 1.49 -9.11
C ARG A 52 -6.54 1.22 -9.69
N GLU A 53 -6.94 -0.04 -9.79
CA GLU A 53 -8.28 -0.44 -10.26
C GLU A 53 -9.38 -0.01 -9.29
N LEU A 54 -9.18 -0.20 -7.98
CA LEU A 54 -10.14 0.18 -6.95
C LEU A 54 -10.26 1.70 -6.78
N ALA A 55 -9.13 2.42 -6.78
CA ALA A 55 -9.14 3.88 -6.65
C ALA A 55 -9.60 4.59 -7.94
N GLY A 56 -9.42 3.94 -9.10
CA GLY A 56 -9.84 4.45 -10.39
C GLY A 56 -9.29 5.85 -10.67
N ALA A 57 -10.17 6.76 -11.08
CA ALA A 57 -9.80 8.13 -11.43
C ALA A 57 -9.52 9.03 -10.20
N ALA A 58 -9.75 8.56 -8.97
CA ALA A 58 -9.49 9.37 -7.77
C ALA A 58 -8.01 9.72 -7.60
N LEU A 59 -7.10 8.85 -8.05
CA LEU A 59 -5.65 9.07 -8.00
C LEU A 59 -5.14 10.17 -8.95
N ILE A 60 -5.96 10.58 -9.92
CA ILE A 60 -5.59 11.62 -10.91
C ILE A 60 -6.38 12.91 -10.73
N MET A 61 -7.55 12.85 -10.08
CA MET A 61 -8.40 14.01 -9.82
C MET A 61 -7.94 14.74 -8.56
N LEU A 62 -6.69 15.21 -8.54
CA LEU A 62 -6.09 15.86 -7.38
C LEU A 62 -5.51 17.23 -7.78
N PRO A 63 -5.49 18.20 -6.84
CA PRO A 63 -4.82 19.48 -7.08
C PRO A 63 -3.33 19.25 -7.32
N SER A 64 -2.73 20.12 -8.13
CA SER A 64 -1.32 20.03 -8.48
C SER A 64 -0.43 20.14 -7.23
N SER A 65 -0.77 21.06 -6.33
CA SER A 65 0.02 21.41 -5.16
C SER A 65 -0.86 21.72 -3.95
N ALA A 66 -0.28 21.71 -2.76
CA ALA A 66 -0.92 22.26 -1.57
C ALA A 66 -1.20 23.77 -1.71
N ALA A 67 -0.48 24.47 -2.59
CA ALA A 67 -0.73 25.88 -2.89
C ALA A 67 -2.14 26.11 -3.47
N ASP A 68 -2.71 25.14 -4.18
CA ASP A 68 -4.04 25.27 -4.78
C ASP A 68 -5.16 25.35 -3.73
N LEU A 69 -4.88 24.90 -2.50
CA LEU A 69 -5.83 24.91 -1.37
C LEU A 69 -6.03 26.29 -0.76
N VAL A 70 -5.11 27.24 -0.99
CA VAL A 70 -5.18 28.60 -0.43
C VAL A 70 -5.53 29.65 -1.48
N LEU A 71 -5.60 29.27 -2.76
CA LEU A 71 -5.98 30.16 -3.85
C LEU A 71 -7.50 30.35 -3.83
N GLU A 72 -7.96 31.57 -3.54
CA GLU A 72 -9.39 31.92 -3.50
C GLU A 72 -10.15 31.54 -4.78
N GLN A 73 -9.46 31.50 -5.92
CA GLN A 73 -10.04 31.16 -7.22
C GLN A 73 -10.25 29.66 -7.42
N ILE A 74 -9.63 28.79 -6.61
CA ILE A 74 -9.57 27.34 -6.83
C ILE A 74 -10.11 26.58 -5.61
N ALA A 75 -9.74 27.00 -4.40
CA ALA A 75 -10.10 26.33 -3.15
C ALA A 75 -11.61 26.04 -3.00
N PRO A 76 -12.54 26.98 -3.32
CA PRO A 76 -13.98 26.70 -3.22
C PRO A 76 -14.45 25.58 -4.14
N TYR A 77 -13.83 25.44 -5.32
CA TYR A 77 -14.15 24.36 -6.26
C TYR A 77 -13.59 23.02 -5.78
N LEU A 78 -12.41 23.01 -5.16
CA LEU A 78 -11.85 21.80 -4.58
C LEU A 78 -12.72 21.29 -3.44
N ASP A 79 -13.15 22.16 -2.53
CA ASP A 79 -14.03 21.78 -1.42
C ASP A 79 -15.39 21.24 -1.90
N ALA A 80 -15.92 21.80 -2.99
CA ALA A 80 -17.19 21.36 -3.56
C ALA A 80 -17.10 20.06 -4.37
N THR A 81 -15.95 19.73 -4.96
CA THR A 81 -15.80 18.61 -5.91
C THR A 81 -15.03 17.43 -5.36
N GLN A 82 -14.11 17.66 -4.42
CA GLN A 82 -13.24 16.63 -3.84
C GLN A 82 -13.84 16.04 -2.55
N VAL A 83 -15.15 15.87 -2.52
CA VAL A 83 -15.88 15.35 -1.35
C VAL A 83 -15.70 13.84 -1.18
N SER A 84 -15.67 13.38 0.06
CA SER A 84 -15.66 11.95 0.40
C SER A 84 -17.06 11.42 0.65
N THR A 85 -17.29 10.15 0.33
CA THR A 85 -18.49 9.40 0.75
C THR A 85 -18.35 8.81 2.15
N ARG A 86 -17.18 8.93 2.77
CA ARG A 86 -16.91 8.44 4.12
C ARG A 86 -17.37 9.48 5.15
N ASP A 87 -18.21 9.04 6.09
CA ASP A 87 -18.71 9.92 7.15
C ASP A 87 -17.58 10.54 7.96
N GLY A 88 -17.66 11.86 8.15
CA GLY A 88 -16.70 12.64 8.94
C GLY A 88 -15.39 12.97 8.23
N GLU A 89 -15.24 12.64 6.95
CA GLU A 89 -14.06 12.99 6.16
C GLU A 89 -14.33 14.24 5.31
N ASP A 90 -13.48 15.26 5.45
CA ASP A 90 -13.57 16.47 4.65
C ASP A 90 -12.83 16.31 3.29
N ALA A 91 -12.94 17.32 2.43
CA ALA A 91 -12.31 17.30 1.12
C ALA A 91 -10.78 17.24 1.21
N TYR A 92 -10.20 17.88 2.24
CA TYR A 92 -8.77 17.92 2.46
C TYR A 92 -8.22 16.54 2.85
N ASP A 93 -8.87 15.84 3.77
CA ASP A 93 -8.53 14.50 4.21
C ASP A 93 -8.56 13.51 3.06
N ARG A 94 -9.59 13.58 2.21
CA ARG A 94 -9.67 12.76 1.00
C ARG A 94 -8.52 13.06 0.03
N MET A 95 -8.25 14.33 -0.26
CA MET A 95 -7.17 14.73 -1.16
C MET A 95 -5.81 14.27 -0.62
N LYS A 96 -5.60 14.33 0.69
CA LYS A 96 -4.38 13.90 1.36
C LYS A 96 -4.19 12.39 1.30
N LEU A 97 -5.25 11.60 1.42
CA LEU A 97 -5.18 10.13 1.33
C LEU A 97 -4.81 9.65 -0.09
N MET A 98 -5.26 10.38 -1.12
CA MET A 98 -5.12 9.98 -2.51
C MET A 98 -3.84 10.48 -3.21
N LYS A 99 -3.11 11.41 -2.59
CA LYS A 99 -1.86 11.99 -3.12
C LYS A 99 -0.63 11.17 -2.72
#